data_AF-X1HYW4-F1
#
_entry.id   AF-X1HYW4-F1
#
_cell.length_a   1.000
_cell.length_b   1.000
_cell.length_c   1.000
_cell.angle_alpha   90.00
_cell.angle_beta   90.00
_cell.angle_gamma   90.00
#
_symmetry.space_group_name_H-M   'P 1'
#
loop_
_entity.id
_entity.type
_entity.pdbx_description
1 polymer ?
#
loop_
_entity_poly.entity_id
_entity_poly.type
_entity_poly.pdbx_seq_one_letter_code
_entity_poly.pdbx_strand_id
1 'polypeptide(L)'
;MLIYIMCFARTGGMILCETLGEHSEIIPLNEVLGWQGKIEKGKNYCVKLVYEEMRGGKIIEQNKDAKFISTNRDPLDIAASFKGVDKAGWHSRM
;
A
#
# COMPACT_ATOMS: atom_id res chain seq x y z
N MET A 1 16.03 3.71 2.75
CA MET A 1 14.95 4.72 2.67
C MET A 1 13.59 4.04 2.75
N LEU A 2 12.58 4.67 3.35
CA LEU A 2 11.21 4.13 3.36
C LEU A 2 10.34 4.93 2.41
N ILE A 3 9.57 4.23 1.57
CA ILE A 3 8.55 4.81 0.69
C ILE A 3 7.22 4.21 1.11
N TYR A 4 6.29 5.05 1.54
CA TYR A 4 4.93 4.64 1.88
C TYR A 4 3.99 4.99 0.74
N ILE A 5 3.32 3.99 0.18
CA ILE A 5 2.17 4.20 -0.71
C ILE A 5 0.93 4.25 0.17
N MET A 6 0.41 5.45 0.41
CA MET A 6 -0.81 5.69 1.16
C MET A 6 -2.01 5.70 0.21
N CYS A 7 -2.93 4.76 0.38
CA CYS A 7 -3.99 4.54 -0.60
C CYS A 7 -5.31 4.15 0.06
N PHE A 8 -6.43 4.47 -0.59
CA PHE A 8 -7.68 3.77 -0.31
C PHE A 8 -7.66 2.41 -1.03
N ALA A 9 -8.44 1.45 -0.56
CA ALA A 9 -8.62 0.21 -1.28
C ALA A 9 -9.08 0.48 -2.74
N ARG A 10 -8.64 -0.39 -3.67
CA ARG A 10 -9.00 -0.35 -5.10
C ARG A 10 -8.51 0.88 -5.90
N THR A 11 -7.56 1.65 -5.37
CA THR A 11 -6.94 2.80 -6.07
C THR A 11 -5.68 2.47 -6.89
N GLY A 12 -5.26 1.20 -6.91
CA GLY A 12 -4.04 0.78 -7.60
C GLY A 12 -2.76 0.81 -6.76
N GLY A 13 -2.87 0.97 -5.44
CA GLY A 13 -1.68 0.94 -4.56
C GLY A 13 -0.87 -0.37 -4.64
N MET A 14 -1.50 -1.51 -4.96
CA MET A 14 -0.81 -2.80 -5.10
C MET A 14 0.06 -2.83 -6.35
N ILE A 15 -0.51 -2.51 -7.51
CA ILE A 15 0.23 -2.47 -8.78
C ILE A 15 1.38 -1.45 -8.70
N LEU A 16 1.17 -0.30 -8.07
CA LEU A 16 2.24 0.68 -7.88
C LEU A 16 3.40 0.12 -7.01
N CYS A 17 3.07 -0.62 -5.95
CA CYS A 17 4.08 -1.22 -5.07
C CYS A 17 4.90 -2.28 -5.81
N GLU A 18 4.25 -3.10 -6.64
CA GLU A 18 4.90 -4.09 -7.49
C GLU A 18 5.78 -3.43 -8.56
N THR A 19 5.28 -2.41 -9.27
CA THR A 19 6.06 -1.67 -10.26
C THR A 19 7.29 -1.01 -9.65
N LEU A 20 7.17 -0.41 -8.46
CA LEU A 20 8.35 0.13 -7.77
C LEU A 20 9.33 -0.97 -7.34
N GLY A 21 8.83 -2.16 -7.03
CA GLY A 21 9.64 -3.33 -6.70
C GLY A 21 10.43 -3.93 -7.86
N GLU A 22 10.11 -3.56 -9.11
CA GLU A 22 10.93 -3.91 -10.28
C GLU A 22 12.26 -3.14 -10.31
N HIS A 23 12.35 -2.02 -9.58
CA HIS A 23 13.60 -1.29 -9.44
C HIS A 23 14.57 -2.05 -8.53
N SER A 24 15.78 -2.32 -9.02
CA SER A 24 16.78 -3.19 -8.37
C SER A 24 17.17 -2.79 -6.94
N GLU A 25 16.96 -1.52 -6.59
CA GLU A 25 17.29 -0.98 -5.26
C GLU A 25 16.11 -0.92 -4.29
N ILE A 26 14.88 -1.26 -4.73
CA ILE A 26 13.66 -1.14 -3.93
C ILE A 26 13.11 -2.53 -3.62
N ILE A 27 12.89 -2.79 -2.34
CA ILE A 27 12.29 -4.03 -1.85
C ILE A 27 10.79 -3.79 -1.61
N PRO A 28 9.88 -4.42 -2.36
CA PRO A 28 8.44 -4.23 -2.19
C PRO A 28 7.91 -5.04 -0.98
N LEU A 29 7.12 -4.39 -0.13
CA LEU A 29 6.44 -4.97 1.03
C LEU A 29 4.92 -4.80 0.84
N ASN A 30 4.33 -5.73 0.08
CA ASN A 30 2.97 -5.62 -0.47
C ASN A 30 1.85 -6.00 0.53
N GLU A 31 2.18 -6.70 1.62
CA GLU A 31 1.21 -7.21 2.60
C GLU A 31 1.33 -6.47 3.94
N VAL A 32 0.18 -5.94 4.39
CA VAL A 32 0.06 -4.88 5.40
C VAL A 32 0.34 -5.34 6.83
N LEU A 33 0.59 -6.63 7.07
CA LEU A 33 0.80 -7.14 8.43
C LEU A 33 2.25 -7.64 8.61
N GLY A 34 2.99 -6.97 9.52
CA GLY A 34 4.29 -7.47 10.00
C GLY A 34 5.54 -7.05 9.20
N TRP A 35 5.47 -6.00 8.39
CA TRP A 35 6.67 -5.49 7.69
C TRP A 35 7.70 -4.83 8.62
N GLN A 36 7.28 -4.36 9.79
CA GLN A 36 8.16 -3.64 10.73
C GLN A 36 9.37 -4.47 11.16
N GLY A 37 9.22 -5.79 11.25
CA GLY A 37 10.32 -6.73 11.55
C GLY A 37 11.19 -7.09 10.34
N LYS A 38 10.84 -6.63 9.13
CA LYS A 38 11.54 -6.95 7.88
C LYS A 38 12.43 -5.80 7.37
N ILE A 39 12.47 -4.68 8.09
CA ILE A 39 13.27 -3.51 7.68
C ILE A 39 14.69 -3.63 8.21
N GLU A 40 15.62 -3.74 7.28
CA GLU A 40 17.05 -3.65 7.53
C GLU A 40 17.60 -2.25 7.21
N LYS A 41 18.56 -1.78 8.02
CA LYS A 41 19.23 -0.50 7.81
C LYS A 41 20.01 -0.51 6.49
N GLY A 42 19.93 0.59 5.73
CA GLY A 42 20.70 0.78 4.48
C GLY A 42 20.01 0.24 3.22
N LYS A 43 18.85 -0.41 3.33
CA LYS A 43 18.03 -0.83 2.18
C LYS A 43 16.92 0.18 1.90
N ASN A 44 16.35 0.13 0.69
CA ASN A 44 15.16 0.90 0.35
C ASN A 44 13.94 -0.01 0.27
N TYR A 45 12.86 0.38 0.94
CA TYR A 45 11.62 -0.40 0.95
C TYR A 45 10.46 0.44 0.44
N CYS A 46 9.57 -0.20 -0.30
CA CYS A 46 8.28 0.34 -0.68
C CYS A 46 7.19 -0.41 0.08
N VAL A 47 6.35 0.32 0.82
CA VAL A 47 5.34 -0.24 1.71
C VAL A 47 3.97 0.28 1.30
N LYS A 48 3.09 -0.60 0.86
CA LYS A 48 1.69 -0.25 0.61
C LYS A 48 0.92 -0.20 1.92
N LEU A 49 0.23 0.90 2.17
CA LEU A 49 -0.65 1.10 3.33
C LEU A 49 -2.05 1.51 2.89
N VAL A 50 -3.07 0.81 3.39
CA VAL A 50 -4.46 1.21 3.20
C VAL A 50 -4.89 2.11 4.35
N TYR A 51 -5.51 3.26 4.06
CA TYR A 51 -5.93 4.24 5.07
C TYR A 51 -6.84 3.66 6.15
N GLU A 52 -7.71 2.71 5.79
CA GLU A 52 -8.67 2.06 6.70
C GLU A 52 -7.98 1.15 7.73
N GLU A 53 -6.76 0.70 7.43
CA GLU A 53 -6.05 -0.31 8.23
C GLU A 53 -5.06 0.31 9.22
N MET A 54 -4.70 1.60 9.09
CA MET A 54 -3.66 2.22 9.91
C MET A 54 -3.90 3.69 10.27
N ARG A 55 -3.43 4.07 11.48
CA ARG A 55 -3.33 5.47 11.91
C ARG A 55 -2.16 6.15 11.22
N GLY A 56 -2.38 6.70 10.02
CA GLY A 56 -1.34 7.34 9.20
C GLY A 56 -0.47 8.37 9.94
N GLY A 57 -1.04 9.14 10.87
CA GLY A 57 -0.29 10.13 11.66
C GLY A 57 0.87 9.53 12.47
N LYS A 58 0.68 8.37 13.09
CA LYS A 58 1.73 7.70 13.89
C LYS A 58 2.91 7.25 13.04
N ILE A 59 2.66 6.83 11.79
CA ILE A 59 3.70 6.37 10.87
C ILE A 59 4.57 7.53 10.41
N ILE A 60 3.95 8.67 10.12
CA ILE A 60 4.64 9.90 9.73
C ILE A 60 5.55 10.37 10.86
N GLU A 61 5.04 10.38 12.10
CA GLU A 61 5.82 10.78 13.28
C GLU A 61 7.05 9.88 13.53
N GLN A 62 6.88 8.58 13.33
CA GLN A 62 7.93 7.58 13.57
C GLN A 62 8.97 7.51 12.44
N ASN A 63 8.63 7.95 11.23
CA ASN A 63 9.47 7.79 10.03
C ASN A 63 9.65 9.12 9.30
N LYS A 64 10.32 10.07 9.96
CA LYS A 64 10.46 11.46 9.48
C LYS A 64 11.16 11.61 8.13
N ASP A 65 12.06 10.68 7.80
CA ASP A 65 12.81 10.69 6.52
C ASP A 65 12.13 9.85 5.44
N ALA A 66 10.93 9.32 5.70
CA ALA A 66 10.20 8.54 4.72
C ALA A 66 9.57 9.43 3.65
N LYS A 67 9.44 8.87 2.44
CA LYS A 67 8.70 9.47 1.34
C LYS A 67 7.29 8.91 1.32
N PHE A 68 6.32 9.74 0.99
CA PHE A 68 4.91 9.36 0.93
C PHE A 68 4.38 9.59 -0.47
N ILE A 69 3.74 8.56 -1.05
CA ILE A 69 3.05 8.61 -2.33
C ILE A 69 1.59 8.34 -2.07
N SER A 70 0.71 9.26 -2.45
CA SER A 70 -0.73 9.05 -2.40
C SER A 70 -1.25 8.64 -3.77
N THR A 71 -1.99 7.54 -3.84
CA THR A 71 -2.67 7.14 -5.09
C THR A 71 -4.12 7.59 -5.06
N ASN A 72 -4.50 8.37 -6.07
CA ASN A 72 -5.88 8.82 -6.27
C ASN A 72 -6.47 8.12 -7.49
N ARG A 73 -7.74 7.72 -7.37
CA ARG A 73 -8.53 7.16 -8.46
C ARG A 73 -9.93 7.76 -8.39
N ASP A 74 -10.59 7.86 -9.54
CA ASP A 74 -11.97 8.34 -9.61
C ASP A 74 -12.87 7.54 -8.63
N PRO A 75 -13.64 8.20 -7.75
CA PRO A 75 -14.53 7.52 -6.82
C PRO A 75 -15.54 6.57 -7.47
N LEU A 76 -16.02 6.90 -8.69
CA LEU A 76 -16.94 6.04 -9.44
C LEU A 76 -16.25 4.76 -9.90
N ASP A 77 -14.99 4.83 -10.31
CA ASP A 77 -14.19 3.65 -10.66
C ASP A 77 -13.89 2.76 -9.45
N ILE A 78 -13.62 3.39 -8.29
CA ILE A 78 -13.44 2.67 -7.02
C ILE A 78 -14.72 1.91 -6.67
N ALA A 79 -15.87 2.59 -6.69
CA ALA A 79 -17.17 1.99 -6.39
C ALA A 79 -17.55 0.87 -7.38
N ALA A 80 -17.31 1.07 -8.68
CA ALA A 80 -17.52 0.04 -9.70
C ALA A 80 -16.61 -1.17 -9.45
N SER A 81 -15.36 -0.93 -9.04
CA SER A 81 -14.42 -2.00 -8.73
C SER A 81 -14.82 -2.83 -7.51
N PHE A 82 -15.43 -2.24 -6.47
CA PHE A 82 -15.96 -3.00 -5.34
C PHE A 82 -17.15 -3.86 -5.75
N LYS A 83 -18.12 -3.28 -6.47
CA LYS A 83 -19.28 -4.01 -6.99
C LYS A 83 -18.88 -5.18 -7.91
N GLY A 84 -17.81 -5.02 -8.68
CA GLY A 84 -17.27 -6.09 -9.52
C GLY A 84 -16.75 -7.29 -8.71
N VAL A 85 -16.15 -7.03 -7.55
CA VAL A 85 -15.65 -8.07 -6.63
C VAL A 85 -16.80 -8.79 -5.92
N ASP A 86 -17.83 -8.04 -5.50
CA ASP A 86 -19.04 -8.62 -4.89
C ASP A 86 -19.74 -9.58 -5.85
N LYS A 87 -19.89 -9.18 -7.11
CA LYS A 87 -20.47 -10.02 -8.17
C LYS A 87 -19.63 -11.26 -8.49
N ALA A 88 -18.32 -11.20 -8.23
CA ALA A 88 -17.41 -12.33 -8.43
C ALA A 88 -17.42 -13.33 -7.26
N GLY A 89 -18.21 -13.11 -6.19
CA GLY A 89 -18.40 -14.08 -5.10
C GLY A 89 -17.22 -14.22 -4.12
N TRP A 90 -16.28 -13.27 -4.12
CA TRP A 90 -15.06 -13.33 -3.29
C TRP A 90 -15.31 -13.19 -1.78
N HIS A 91 -16.52 -12.82 -1.35
CA HIS A 91 -16.90 -12.75 0.06
C HIS A 91 -17.33 -14.09 0.67
N SER A 92 -17.27 -15.21 -0.08
CA SER A 92 -17.67 -16.54 0.42
C SER A 92 -16.53 -17.39 1.01
N ARG A 93 -15.32 -16.83 1.19
CA ARG A 93 -14.14 -17.57 1.70
C ARG A 93 -13.30 -16.83 2.76
N MET A 94 -13.94 -16.03 3.61
CA MET A 94 -13.34 -15.61 4.89
C MET A 94 -14.29 -15.96 6.03
#